data_AF-A0A940GAM7-F1
#
_entry.id   AF-A0A940GAM7-F1
#
_cell.length_a   1.000
_cell.length_b   1.000
_cell.length_c   1.000
_cell.angle_alpha   90.00
_cell.angle_beta   90.00
_cell.angle_gamma   90.00
#
_symmetry.space_group_name_H-M   'P 1'
#
loop_
_entity.id
_entity.type
_entity.pdbx_description
1 polymer ?
#
loop_
_entity_poly.entity_id
_entity_poly.type
_entity_poly.pdbx_seq_one_letter_code
_entity_poly.pdbx_strand_id
1 'polypeptide(L)'
;MIGLATFLARPLVKFGVPVLLLVGAALWFALWLSGVKHDAKQEGVTQERTGALVETVNRMENASDTRRDIANPATRARYDECLRSARTPENCKRFLPQ
;
A
#
# COMPACT_ATOMS: atom_id res chain seq x y z
N MET A 1 -5.50 -61.99 -34.51
CA MET A 1 -4.57 -61.14 -33.71
C MET A 1 -5.19 -59.79 -33.29
N ILE A 2 -6.52 -59.68 -33.10
CA ILE A 2 -7.20 -58.40 -32.76
C ILE A 2 -7.54 -58.29 -31.25
N GLY A 3 -7.57 -59.41 -30.51
CA GLY A 3 -7.99 -59.44 -29.11
C GLY A 3 -6.93 -59.02 -28.07
N LEU A 4 -5.64 -59.03 -28.40
CA LEU A 4 -4.58 -58.75 -27.42
C LEU A 4 -4.43 -57.23 -27.13
N ALA A 5 -4.61 -56.40 -28.16
CA ALA A 5 -4.49 -54.94 -28.05
C ALA A 5 -5.62 -54.30 -27.24
N THR A 6 -6.84 -54.85 -27.33
CA THR A 6 -8.02 -54.36 -26.59
C THR A 6 -8.00 -54.77 -25.11
N PHE A 7 -7.30 -55.83 -24.74
CA PHE A 7 -7.22 -56.29 -23.35
C PHE A 7 -6.27 -55.45 -22.49
N LEU A 8 -5.16 -54.95 -23.08
CA LEU A 8 -4.21 -54.06 -22.41
C LEU A 8 -4.68 -52.58 -22.37
N ALA A 9 -5.50 -52.15 -23.32
CA ALA A 9 -6.01 -50.78 -23.36
C ALA A 9 -7.09 -50.48 -22.30
N ARG A 10 -7.91 -51.48 -21.93
CA ARG A 10 -9.01 -51.33 -20.96
C ARG A 10 -8.58 -50.95 -19.53
N PRO A 11 -7.54 -51.52 -18.91
CA PRO A 11 -7.08 -51.08 -17.59
C PRO A 11 -6.43 -49.70 -17.63
N LEU A 12 -5.72 -49.38 -18.72
CA LEU A 12 -5.05 -48.09 -18.90
C LEU A 12 -6.04 -46.94 -19.01
N VAL A 13 -7.19 -47.15 -19.67
CA VAL A 13 -8.27 -46.15 -19.72
C VAL A 13 -9.04 -46.06 -18.39
N LYS A 14 -9.29 -47.21 -17.72
CA LYS A 14 -10.00 -47.22 -16.43
C LYS A 14 -9.25 -46.54 -15.29
N PHE A 15 -7.92 -46.66 -15.26
CA PHE A 15 -7.09 -46.13 -14.18
C PHE A 15 -6.24 -44.93 -14.61
N GLY A 16 -5.82 -44.84 -15.87
CA GLY A 16 -5.01 -43.73 -16.36
C GLY A 16 -5.78 -42.42 -16.50
N VAL A 17 -7.02 -42.48 -17.01
CA VAL A 17 -7.88 -41.28 -17.16
C VAL A 17 -8.20 -40.61 -15.81
N PRO A 18 -8.64 -41.33 -14.75
CA PRO A 18 -8.89 -40.68 -13.46
C PRO A 18 -7.61 -40.14 -12.81
N VAL A 19 -6.47 -40.82 -12.97
CA VAL A 19 -5.18 -40.33 -12.48
C VAL A 19 -4.79 -39.02 -13.18
N LEU A 20 -4.95 -38.95 -14.51
CA LEU A 20 -4.62 -37.76 -15.29
C LEU A 20 -5.54 -36.57 -14.95
N LEU A 21 -6.83 -36.85 -14.69
CA LEU A 21 -7.78 -35.85 -14.18
C LEU A 21 -7.40 -35.34 -12.79
N LEU A 22 -6.99 -36.22 -11.88
CA LEU A 22 -6.57 -35.82 -10.53
C LEU A 22 -5.30 -34.95 -10.57
N VAL A 23 -4.32 -35.33 -11.39
CA VAL A 23 -3.10 -34.53 -11.59
C VAL A 23 -3.44 -33.18 -12.22
N GLY A 24 -4.30 -33.16 -13.24
CA GLY A 24 -4.77 -31.92 -13.86
C GLY A 24 -5.49 -31.00 -12.87
N ALA A 25 -6.37 -31.54 -12.04
CA ALA A 25 -7.08 -30.79 -11.00
C ALA A 25 -6.12 -30.24 -9.94
N ALA A 26 -5.12 -31.03 -9.51
CA ALA A 26 -4.12 -30.58 -8.55
C ALA A 26 -3.26 -29.44 -9.10
N LEU A 27 -2.82 -29.53 -10.36
CA LEU A 27 -2.05 -28.48 -11.02
C LEU A 27 -2.89 -27.21 -11.21
N TRP A 28 -4.14 -27.35 -11.65
CA TRP A 28 -5.08 -26.24 -11.78
C TRP A 28 -5.27 -25.52 -10.43
N PHE A 29 -5.51 -26.27 -9.36
CA PHE A 29 -5.70 -25.71 -8.03
C PHE A 29 -4.45 -25.01 -7.49
N ALA A 30 -3.26 -25.58 -7.74
CA ALA A 30 -2.00 -24.95 -7.37
C ALA A 30 -1.76 -23.62 -8.13
N LEU A 31 -2.04 -23.60 -9.43
CA LEU A 31 -1.97 -22.39 -10.26
C LEU A 31 -2.96 -21.33 -9.77
N TRP A 32 -4.21 -21.72 -9.50
CA TRP A 32 -5.23 -20.82 -8.98
C TRP A 32 -4.82 -20.20 -7.63
N LEU A 33 -4.32 -21.01 -6.69
CA LEU A 33 -3.80 -20.51 -5.41
C LEU A 33 -2.63 -19.55 -5.57
N SER A 34 -1.74 -19.80 -6.54
CA SER A 34 -0.61 -18.90 -6.80
C SER A 34 -1.07 -17.55 -7.36
N GLY A 35 -2.06 -17.54 -8.25
CA GLY A 35 -2.66 -16.31 -8.79
C GLY A 35 -3.30 -15.46 -7.70
N VAL A 36 -4.16 -16.07 -6.87
CA VAL A 36 -4.83 -15.38 -5.75
C VAL A 36 -3.81 -14.75 -4.79
N LYS A 37 -2.71 -15.43 -4.48
CA LYS A 37 -1.65 -14.87 -3.62
C LYS A 37 -0.93 -13.70 -4.28
N HIS A 38 -0.70 -13.75 -5.59
CA HIS A 38 -0.07 -12.65 -6.32
C HIS A 38 -0.99 -11.42 -6.38
N ASP A 39 -2.27 -11.62 -6.67
CA ASP A 39 -3.26 -10.55 -6.74
C ASP A 39 -3.44 -9.88 -5.37
N ALA A 40 -3.63 -10.66 -4.31
CA ALA A 40 -3.75 -10.14 -2.95
C ALA A 40 -2.49 -9.36 -2.50
N LYS A 41 -1.30 -9.81 -2.92
CA LYS A 41 -0.05 -9.10 -2.62
C LYS A 41 0.05 -7.78 -3.40
N GLN A 42 -0.41 -7.73 -4.64
CA GLN A 42 -0.43 -6.50 -5.43
C GLN A 42 -1.44 -5.49 -4.88
N GLU A 43 -2.64 -5.96 -4.51
CA GLU A 43 -3.67 -5.12 -3.90
C GLU A 43 -3.21 -4.53 -2.55
N GLY A 44 -2.56 -5.33 -1.70
CA GLY A 44 -2.00 -4.80 -0.44
C GLY A 44 -0.94 -3.72 -0.67
N VAL A 45 -0.03 -3.93 -1.62
CA VAL A 45 1.03 -2.95 -1.95
C VAL A 45 0.46 -1.66 -2.53
N THR A 46 -0.58 -1.73 -3.37
CA THR A 46 -1.21 -0.52 -3.92
C THR A 46 -1.97 0.25 -2.84
N GLN A 47 -2.65 -0.45 -1.93
CA GLN A 47 -3.40 0.15 -0.83
C GLN A 47 -2.49 0.81 0.21
N GLU A 48 -1.35 0.20 0.55
CA GLU A 48 -0.36 0.82 1.42
C GLU A 48 0.26 2.07 0.79
N ARG A 49 0.56 2.03 -0.52
CA ARG A 49 1.12 3.19 -1.23
C ARG A 49 0.14 4.35 -1.31
N THR A 50 -1.14 4.09 -1.56
CA THR A 50 -2.15 5.16 -1.62
C THR A 50 -2.38 5.76 -0.23
N GLY A 51 -2.45 4.94 0.82
CA GLY A 51 -2.54 5.41 2.20
C GLY A 51 -1.33 6.27 2.61
N ALA A 52 -0.12 5.81 2.30
CA ALA A 52 1.10 6.56 2.57
C ALA A 52 1.16 7.88 1.78
N LEU A 53 0.75 7.88 0.51
CA LEU A 53 0.74 9.09 -0.32
C LEU A 53 -0.24 10.13 0.25
N VAL A 54 -1.47 9.71 0.58
CA VAL A 54 -2.49 10.59 1.17
C VAL A 54 -1.99 11.19 2.49
N GLU A 55 -1.40 10.37 3.36
CA GLU A 55 -0.82 10.84 4.62
C GLU A 55 0.31 11.85 4.38
N THR A 56 1.18 11.61 3.40
CA THR A 56 2.25 12.56 3.07
C THR A 56 1.72 13.88 2.51
N VAL A 57 0.67 13.85 1.68
CA VAL A 57 0.02 15.06 1.16
C VAL A 57 -0.63 15.85 2.30
N ASN A 58 -1.39 15.19 3.17
CA ASN A 58 -2.02 15.83 4.33
C ASN A 58 -0.98 16.50 5.24
N ARG A 59 0.18 15.84 5.47
CA ARG A 59 1.28 16.44 6.25
C ARG A 59 1.88 17.66 5.55
N MET A 60 2.04 17.63 4.23
CA MET A 60 2.54 18.77 3.47
C MET A 60 1.56 19.94 3.49
N GLU A 61 0.25 19.69 3.33
CA GLU A 61 -0.79 20.72 3.42
C GLU A 61 -0.82 21.37 4.80
N ASN A 62 -0.85 20.57 5.88
CA ASN A 62 -0.82 21.08 7.25
C ASN A 62 0.45 21.89 7.54
N ALA A 63 1.61 21.46 7.04
CA ALA A 63 2.87 22.19 7.21
C ALA A 63 2.87 23.52 6.42
N SER A 64 2.27 23.54 5.23
CA SER A 64 2.10 24.76 4.43
C SER A 64 1.19 25.75 5.14
N ASP A 65 0.05 25.31 5.67
CA ASP A 65 -0.88 26.18 6.38
C ASP A 65 -0.28 26.72 7.68
N THR A 66 0.43 25.89 8.43
CA THR A 66 1.19 26.35 9.61
C THR A 66 2.23 27.41 9.23
N ARG A 67 2.94 27.25 8.09
CA ARG A 67 3.89 28.25 7.60
C ARG A 67 3.20 29.55 7.20
N ARG A 68 2.02 29.48 6.59
CA ARG A 68 1.21 30.65 6.25
C ARG A 68 0.77 31.39 7.51
N ASP A 69 0.35 30.68 8.56
CA ASP A 69 -0.06 31.27 9.83
C ASP A 69 1.11 31.97 10.56
N ILE A 70 2.31 31.39 10.51
CA ILE A 70 3.53 32.00 11.06
C ILE A 70 4.01 33.18 10.20
N ALA A 71 3.82 33.12 8.89
CA ALA A 71 4.15 34.20 7.97
C ALA A 71 3.19 35.38 8.08
N ASN A 72 1.96 35.14 8.53
CA ASN A 72 0.94 36.16 8.68
C ASN A 72 1.34 37.14 9.81
N PRO A 73 1.63 38.43 9.50
CA PRO A 73 2.05 39.41 10.49
C PRO A 73 0.96 39.77 11.51
N ALA A 74 -0.28 39.34 11.29
CA ALA A 74 -1.38 39.50 12.24
C ALA A 74 -1.26 38.56 13.46
N THR A 75 -0.43 37.51 13.40
CA THR A 75 -0.27 36.57 14.51
C THR A 75 0.87 37.01 15.44
N ARG A 76 0.65 36.90 16.76
CA ARG A 76 1.69 37.20 17.78
C ARG A 76 2.86 36.19 17.77
N ALA A 77 2.87 35.22 16.86
CA ALA A 77 3.87 34.16 16.80
C ALA A 77 5.31 34.71 16.71
N ARG A 78 5.56 35.74 15.89
CA ARG A 78 6.88 36.39 15.79
C ARG A 78 7.28 37.15 17.06
N TYR A 79 6.30 37.70 17.77
CA TYR A 79 6.51 38.35 19.05
C TYR A 79 6.88 37.32 20.13
N ASP A 80 6.14 36.20 20.20
CA ASP A 80 6.39 35.12 21.16
C ASP A 80 7.73 34.42 20.90
N GLU A 81 8.09 34.17 19.63
CA GLU A 81 9.39 33.64 19.22
C GLU A 81 10.55 34.59 19.62
N CYS A 82 10.34 35.90 19.46
CA CYS A 82 11.29 36.92 19.88
C CYS A 82 11.45 36.94 21.41
N LEU A 83 10.37 36.82 22.17
CA LEU A 83 10.44 36.72 23.64
C LEU A 83 11.13 35.44 24.11
N ARG A 84 10.98 34.34 23.37
CA ARG A 84 11.62 33.05 23.70
C ARG A 84 13.12 33.08 23.43
N SER A 85 13.56 33.79 22.39
CA SER A 85 14.96 33.85 21.95
C SER A 85 15.74 35.02 22.56
N ALA A 86 15.11 36.18 22.79
CA ALA A 86 15.75 37.38 23.31
C ALA A 86 15.33 37.66 24.77
N ARG A 87 16.31 37.82 25.66
CA ARG A 87 16.08 38.15 27.10
C ARG A 87 15.52 39.56 27.34
N THR A 88 15.39 40.40 26.31
CA THR A 88 14.98 41.81 26.42
C THR A 88 13.68 42.06 25.64
N PRO A 89 12.54 42.29 26.33
CA PRO A 89 11.22 42.39 25.68
C PRO A 89 11.03 43.65 24.83
N GLU A 90 11.80 44.72 25.08
CA GLU A 90 11.70 46.00 24.34
C GLU A 90 11.95 45.86 22.83
N ASN A 91 12.91 45.04 22.42
CA ASN A 91 13.22 44.83 20.99
C ASN A 91 12.15 44.03 20.23
N CYS A 92 11.27 43.32 20.95
CA CYS A 92 10.24 42.48 20.36
C CYS A 92 8.95 43.25 20.03
N LYS A 93 8.74 44.44 20.62
CA LYS A 93 7.54 45.27 20.40
C LYS A 93 7.31 45.63 18.92
N ARG A 94 8.37 45.67 18.10
CA ARG A 94 8.29 45.90 16.64
C ARG A 94 7.49 44.85 15.86
N PHE A 95 7.24 43.69 16.48
CA PHE A 95 6.49 42.58 15.89
C PHE A 95 5.03 42.52 16.35
N LEU A 96 4.59 43.45 17.21
CA LEU A 96 3.17 43.59 17.54
C LEU A 96 2.46 44.29 16.36
N PRO A 97 1.30 43.78 15.90
CA PRO A 97 0.46 44.51 14.95
C PRO A 97 0.00 45.83 15.59
N GLN A 98 0.03 46.93 14.83
CA GLN A 98 -0.44 48.26 15.25
C GLN A 98 -1.96 48.33 15.32
#